data_AF-A0A966TY26-F1
#
_entry.id   AF-A0A966TY26-F1
#
_cell.length_a   1.000
_cell.length_b   1.000
_cell.length_c   1.000
_cell.angle_alpha   90.00
_cell.angle_beta   90.00
_cell.angle_gamma   90.00
#
_symmetry.space_group_name_H-M   'P 1'
#
loop_
_entity.id
_entity.type
_entity.pdbx_description
1 polymer ?
#
loop_
_entity_poly.entity_id
_entity_poly.type
_entity_poly.pdbx_seq_one_letter_code
_entity_poly.pdbx_strand_id
1 'polypeptide(L)'
;MKFLACLFALLLASCSMEQTIGEHAIGYNRSVEQSADSLMVLNILRARDEAPLHFTTIGSIRGGFSLGASLGYDGSTGLGNGIIPNINGSTNPGFDIGPLDRQEFARGLMRPFDPVLFRVLWDRNMPDQFLLYLLVSRFDEGPGGRRAINNPAYRNNLTPAEQAGCTAQGMNAEPPCDRFQAVVNQLTANGPILFNGYTRIVPIGPRLTQPQAAAPELLAALREPGISLRADGPGYRLMRAVDQMVICIPGPPDAP
;
A
#
# COMPACT_ATOMS: atom_id res chain seq x y z
N MET A 1 -15.13 -65.08 1.30
CA MET A 1 -14.29 -64.36 0.29
C MET A 1 -14.90 -63.05 -0.19
N LYS A 2 -16.20 -62.96 -0.51
CA LYS A 2 -16.85 -61.71 -1.00
C LYS A 2 -16.82 -60.53 -0.01
N PHE A 3 -16.96 -60.76 1.30
CA PHE A 3 -16.88 -59.70 2.32
C PHE A 3 -15.49 -59.07 2.49
N LEU A 4 -14.42 -59.86 2.29
CA LEU A 4 -13.04 -59.38 2.39
C LEU A 4 -12.70 -58.40 1.24
N ALA A 5 -13.26 -58.65 0.05
CA ALA A 5 -13.08 -57.80 -1.12
C ALA A 5 -13.77 -56.43 -0.96
N CYS A 6 -14.97 -56.38 -0.36
CA CYS A 6 -15.64 -55.10 -0.07
C CYS A 6 -14.89 -54.26 0.96
N LEU A 7 -14.33 -54.88 2.00
CA LEU A 7 -13.56 -54.17 3.03
C LEU A 7 -12.29 -53.55 2.43
N PHE A 8 -11.62 -54.28 1.53
CA PHE A 8 -10.44 -53.80 0.82
C PHE A 8 -10.79 -52.63 -0.12
N ALA A 9 -11.92 -52.70 -0.83
CA ALA A 9 -12.39 -51.60 -1.68
C ALA A 9 -12.70 -50.30 -0.90
N LEU A 10 -13.25 -50.41 0.31
CA LEU A 10 -13.50 -49.26 1.20
C LEU A 10 -12.20 -48.61 1.70
N LEU A 11 -11.17 -49.43 1.99
CA LEU A 11 -9.86 -48.92 2.39
C LEU A 11 -9.17 -48.16 1.23
N LEU A 12 -9.27 -48.64 -0.01
CA LEU A 12 -8.74 -47.92 -1.18
C LEU A 12 -9.50 -46.62 -1.47
N ALA A 13 -10.81 -46.55 -1.22
CA ALA A 13 -11.59 -45.34 -1.41
C ALA A 13 -11.15 -44.19 -0.46
N SER A 14 -10.72 -44.53 0.76
CA SER A 14 -10.24 -43.56 1.75
C SER A 14 -8.93 -42.86 1.35
N CYS A 15 -8.01 -43.54 0.65
CA CYS A 15 -6.80 -42.91 0.11
C CYS A 15 -7.08 -41.94 -1.05
N SER A 16 -8.16 -42.13 -1.82
CA SER A 16 -8.47 -41.21 -2.94
C SER A 16 -9.10 -39.89 -2.49
N MET A 17 -9.67 -39.85 -1.28
CA MET A 17 -10.33 -38.67 -0.71
C MET A 17 -9.33 -37.64 -0.15
N GLU A 18 -8.13 -38.07 0.25
CA GLU A 18 -7.08 -37.16 0.70
C GLU A 18 -6.61 -36.23 -0.43
N GLN A 19 -6.56 -36.76 -1.66
CA GLN A 19 -6.11 -36.03 -2.84
C GLN A 19 -7.13 -34.97 -3.29
N THR A 20 -8.43 -35.27 -3.17
CA THR A 20 -9.50 -34.29 -3.48
C THR A 20 -9.54 -33.15 -2.47
N ILE A 21 -9.29 -33.41 -1.18
CA ILE A 21 -9.20 -32.36 -0.15
C ILE A 21 -8.05 -31.39 -0.45
N GLY A 22 -6.88 -31.92 -0.86
CA GLY A 22 -5.72 -31.09 -1.23
C GLY A 22 -5.97 -30.20 -2.45
N GLU A 23 -6.61 -30.74 -3.49
CA GLU A 23 -6.96 -29.97 -4.70
C GLU A 23 -7.97 -28.86 -4.40
N HIS A 24 -8.97 -29.14 -3.56
CA HIS A 24 -9.94 -28.14 -3.12
C HIS A 24 -9.28 -27.02 -2.31
N ALA A 25 -8.36 -27.34 -1.39
CA ALA A 25 -7.62 -26.34 -0.62
C ALA A 25 -6.81 -25.39 -1.51
N ILE A 26 -6.13 -25.92 -2.54
CA ILE A 26 -5.39 -25.11 -3.51
C ILE A 26 -6.34 -24.25 -4.35
N GLY A 27 -7.47 -24.79 -4.79
CA GLY A 27 -8.50 -24.05 -5.53
C GLY A 27 -9.08 -22.87 -4.72
N TYR A 28 -9.28 -23.07 -3.42
CA TYR A 28 -9.72 -22.00 -2.52
C TYR A 28 -8.66 -20.92 -2.36
N ASN A 29 -7.38 -21.28 -2.17
CA ASN A 29 -6.30 -20.28 -2.06
C ASN A 29 -6.21 -19.40 -3.32
N ARG A 30 -6.32 -19.99 -4.52
CA ARG A 30 -6.36 -19.23 -5.77
C ARG A 30 -7.56 -18.28 -5.84
N SER A 31 -8.72 -18.72 -5.35
CA SER A 31 -9.93 -17.88 -5.31
C SER A 31 -9.79 -16.71 -4.35
N VAL A 32 -9.11 -16.93 -3.21
CA VAL A 32 -8.79 -15.87 -2.24
C VAL A 32 -7.80 -14.87 -2.83
N GLU A 33 -6.72 -15.36 -3.44
CA GLU A 33 -5.72 -14.53 -4.13
C GLU A 33 -6.36 -13.67 -5.22
N GLN A 34 -7.14 -14.29 -6.12
CA GLN A 34 -7.82 -13.57 -7.20
C GLN A 34 -8.81 -12.52 -6.67
N SER A 35 -9.48 -12.81 -5.55
CA SER A 35 -10.38 -11.84 -4.90
C SER A 35 -9.60 -10.67 -4.30
N ALA A 36 -8.46 -10.93 -3.66
CA ALA A 36 -7.60 -9.89 -3.09
C ALA A 36 -7.04 -8.96 -4.18
N ASP A 37 -6.53 -9.53 -5.28
CA ASP A 37 -6.02 -8.77 -6.43
C ASP A 37 -7.11 -7.90 -7.06
N SER A 38 -8.30 -8.48 -7.26
CA SER A 38 -9.45 -7.76 -7.83
C SER A 38 -9.89 -6.60 -6.93
N LEU A 39 -9.90 -6.80 -5.60
CA LEU A 39 -10.19 -5.73 -4.64
C LEU A 39 -9.12 -4.64 -4.64
N MET A 40 -7.84 -5.00 -4.80
CA MET A 40 -6.76 -4.02 -4.91
C MET A 40 -6.94 -3.14 -6.14
N VAL A 41 -7.17 -3.74 -7.32
CA VAL A 41 -7.40 -3.01 -8.57
C VAL A 41 -8.65 -2.12 -8.46
N LEU A 42 -9.73 -2.63 -7.87
CA LEU A 42 -10.95 -1.86 -7.68
C LEU A 42 -10.72 -0.66 -6.75
N ASN A 43 -9.95 -0.83 -5.67
CA ASN A 43 -9.59 0.27 -4.78
C ASN A 43 -8.69 1.31 -5.47
N ILE A 44 -7.80 0.90 -6.38
CA ILE A 44 -7.02 1.85 -7.19
C ILE A 44 -7.94 2.69 -8.08
N LEU A 45 -8.90 2.06 -8.76
CA LEU A 45 -9.87 2.77 -9.60
C LEU A 45 -10.79 3.67 -8.78
N ARG A 46 -11.24 3.22 -7.61
CA ARG A 46 -12.01 4.06 -6.68
C ARG A 46 -11.19 5.24 -6.17
N ALA A 47 -9.93 5.04 -5.82
CA ALA A 47 -9.04 6.13 -5.42
C ALA A 47 -8.89 7.18 -6.53
N ARG A 48 -8.77 6.74 -7.79
CA ARG A 48 -8.73 7.62 -8.96
C ARG A 48 -10.01 8.47 -9.07
N ASP A 49 -11.16 7.87 -8.81
CA ASP A 49 -12.48 8.51 -8.93
C ASP A 49 -12.94 9.15 -7.60
N GLU A 50 -12.03 9.34 -6.63
CA GLU A 50 -12.30 9.89 -5.29
C GLU A 50 -13.43 9.15 -4.53
N ALA A 51 -13.65 7.89 -4.85
CA ALA A 51 -14.67 7.04 -4.24
C ALA A 51 -14.14 6.34 -2.97
N PRO A 52 -15.03 6.00 -2.01
CA PRO A 52 -14.63 5.32 -0.78
C PRO A 52 -13.91 3.98 -1.03
N LEU A 53 -12.78 3.78 -0.36
CA LEU A 53 -12.01 2.52 -0.43
C LEU A 53 -12.62 1.47 0.48
N HIS A 54 -12.61 0.22 0.04
CA HIS A 54 -13.15 -0.91 0.81
C HIS A 54 -12.12 -2.03 0.94
N PHE A 55 -11.69 -2.31 2.16
CA PHE A 55 -10.72 -3.37 2.45
C PHE A 55 -11.40 -4.50 3.22
N THR A 56 -11.69 -5.60 2.53
CA THR A 56 -12.20 -6.84 3.11
C THR A 56 -11.17 -7.94 2.90
N THR A 57 -11.00 -8.81 3.91
CA THR A 57 -10.15 -9.99 3.79
C THR A 57 -10.97 -11.24 4.10
N ILE A 58 -10.73 -12.31 3.35
CA ILE A 58 -11.27 -13.63 3.68
C ILE A 58 -10.38 -14.16 4.82
N GLY A 59 -10.93 -14.26 6.02
CA GLY A 59 -10.16 -14.52 7.25
C GLY A 59 -9.96 -16.01 7.54
N SER A 60 -10.98 -16.84 7.29
CA SER A 60 -10.86 -18.29 7.28
C SER A 60 -11.98 -18.94 6.47
N ILE A 61 -11.66 -20.03 5.76
CA ILE A 61 -12.66 -20.86 5.08
C ILE A 61 -12.88 -22.09 5.95
N ARG A 62 -14.11 -22.28 6.43
CA ARG A 62 -14.50 -23.41 7.26
C ARG A 62 -15.54 -24.24 6.52
N GLY A 63 -15.13 -25.33 5.89
CA GLY A 63 -16.03 -26.22 5.18
C GLY A 63 -16.03 -27.62 5.79
N GLY A 64 -17.24 -28.16 5.99
CA GLY A 64 -17.43 -29.57 6.28
C GLY A 64 -17.79 -30.31 5.00
N PHE A 65 -17.11 -31.43 4.75
CA PHE A 65 -17.48 -32.39 3.72
C PHE A 65 -18.16 -33.57 4.41
N SER A 66 -19.41 -33.88 4.05
CA SER A 66 -20.12 -35.05 4.55
C SER A 66 -20.42 -36.01 3.42
N LEU A 67 -19.92 -37.24 3.54
CA LEU A 67 -20.24 -38.34 2.65
C LEU A 67 -21.04 -39.38 3.43
N GLY A 68 -22.28 -39.62 3.01
CA GLY A 68 -23.14 -40.64 3.55
C GLY A 68 -23.41 -41.71 2.51
N ALA A 69 -23.17 -42.98 2.84
CA ALA A 69 -23.66 -44.10 2.06
C ALA A 69 -24.81 -44.75 2.83
N SER A 70 -25.97 -44.89 2.21
CA SER A 70 -27.13 -45.59 2.75
C SER A 70 -27.54 -46.74 1.84
N LEU A 71 -28.08 -47.80 2.44
CA LEU A 71 -28.59 -48.95 1.71
C LEU A 71 -30.11 -48.98 1.97
N GLY A 72 -30.89 -48.72 0.92
CA GLY A 72 -32.35 -48.78 0.97
C GLY A 72 -32.82 -50.19 0.61
N TYR A 73 -33.88 -50.65 1.26
CA TYR A 73 -34.58 -51.87 0.89
C TYR A 73 -35.94 -51.49 0.34
N ASP A 74 -36.15 -51.70 -0.97
CA ASP A 74 -37.45 -51.50 -1.60
C ASP A 74 -38.18 -52.84 -1.69
N GLY A 75 -39.25 -52.97 -0.91
CA GLY A 75 -40.10 -54.17 -0.90
C GLY A 75 -41.28 -54.10 -1.87
N SER A 76 -41.36 -53.07 -2.73
CA SER A 76 -42.57 -52.78 -3.53
C SER A 76 -42.59 -53.40 -4.93
N THR A 77 -41.54 -54.09 -5.38
CA THR A 77 -41.54 -54.78 -6.68
C THR A 77 -41.59 -56.30 -6.49
N GLY A 78 -42.72 -56.90 -6.90
CA GLY A 78 -43.04 -58.33 -6.70
C GLY A 78 -42.13 -59.34 -7.41
N LEU A 79 -40.97 -58.92 -7.93
CA LEU A 79 -39.96 -59.77 -8.58
C LEU A 79 -38.55 -59.23 -8.29
N GLY A 80 -38.05 -59.45 -7.08
CA GLY A 80 -36.62 -59.31 -6.75
C GLY A 80 -36.33 -58.40 -5.56
N ASN A 81 -35.89 -58.99 -4.45
CA ASN A 81 -35.35 -58.26 -3.30
C ASN A 81 -34.08 -57.49 -3.72
N GLY A 82 -34.25 -56.22 -4.08
CA GLY A 82 -33.17 -55.32 -4.47
C GLY A 82 -32.72 -54.45 -3.30
N ILE A 83 -31.49 -54.66 -2.81
CA ILE A 83 -30.81 -53.66 -1.97
C ILE A 83 -30.35 -52.56 -2.91
N ILE A 84 -30.85 -51.33 -2.72
CA ILE A 84 -30.49 -50.17 -3.53
C ILE A 84 -29.42 -49.36 -2.78
N PRO A 85 -28.16 -49.35 -3.23
CA PRO A 85 -27.15 -48.48 -2.67
C PRO A 85 -27.40 -47.03 -3.09
N ASN A 86 -27.38 -46.12 -2.11
CA ASN A 86 -27.44 -44.69 -2.32
C ASN A 86 -26.19 -44.06 -1.70
N ILE A 87 -25.44 -43.28 -2.48
CA ILE A 87 -24.26 -42.54 -2.03
C ILE A 87 -24.62 -41.07 -2.19
N ASN A 88 -24.64 -40.34 -1.08
CA ASN A 88 -24.92 -38.91 -1.05
C ASN A 88 -23.69 -38.17 -0.51
N GLY A 89 -23.20 -37.19 -1.26
CA GLY A 89 -22.12 -36.31 -0.84
C GLY A 89 -22.64 -34.88 -0.79
N SER A 90 -22.45 -34.20 0.33
CA SER A 90 -22.76 -32.77 0.47
C SER A 90 -21.54 -32.00 0.95
N THR A 91 -21.34 -30.83 0.35
CA THR A 91 -20.26 -29.90 0.67
C THR A 91 -20.89 -28.60 1.14
N ASN A 92 -20.63 -28.19 2.38
CA ASN A 92 -21.17 -26.93 2.92
C ASN A 92 -20.02 -26.04 3.41
N PRO A 93 -19.36 -25.28 2.51
CA PRO A 93 -18.33 -24.33 2.89
C PRO A 93 -18.96 -23.09 3.54
N GLY A 94 -18.58 -22.81 4.78
CA GLY A 94 -18.79 -21.53 5.46
C GLY A 94 -17.59 -20.62 5.26
N PHE A 95 -17.83 -19.35 4.95
CA PHE A 95 -16.79 -18.34 4.78
C PHE A 95 -16.84 -17.36 5.94
N ASP A 96 -15.71 -17.16 6.62
CA ASP A 96 -15.56 -16.09 7.61
C ASP A 96 -14.89 -14.90 6.93
N ILE A 97 -15.69 -13.87 6.64
CA ILE A 97 -15.24 -12.64 5.98
C ILE A 97 -15.10 -11.58 7.07
N GLY A 98 -13.86 -11.25 7.42
CA GLY A 98 -13.56 -10.19 8.37
C GLY A 98 -13.25 -8.88 7.63
N PRO A 99 -13.83 -7.74 8.05
CA PRO A 99 -13.37 -6.46 7.54
C PRO A 99 -11.89 -6.24 7.93
N LEU A 100 -11.04 -5.91 6.95
CA LEU A 100 -9.67 -5.44 7.20
C LEU A 100 -9.67 -3.94 7.54
N ASP A 101 -10.85 -3.32 7.62
CA ASP A 101 -11.11 -1.94 8.01
C ASP A 101 -10.94 -1.72 9.53
N ARG A 102 -9.83 -2.22 10.08
CA ARG A 102 -9.46 -1.99 11.48
C ARG A 102 -8.87 -0.60 11.63
N GLN A 103 -9.06 0.00 12.79
CA GLN A 103 -8.59 1.35 13.10
C GLN A 103 -7.09 1.53 12.85
N GLU A 104 -6.28 0.49 13.08
CA GLU A 104 -4.83 0.47 12.83
C GLU A 104 -4.49 0.56 11.35
N PHE A 105 -5.28 -0.11 10.49
CA PHE A 105 -5.10 -0.05 9.04
C PHE A 105 -5.46 1.32 8.50
N ALA A 106 -6.61 1.86 8.91
CA ALA A 106 -7.03 3.22 8.54
C ALA A 106 -6.03 4.27 9.04
N ARG A 107 -5.52 4.14 10.28
CA ARG A 107 -4.45 5.00 10.81
C ARG A 107 -3.15 4.85 10.02
N GLY A 108 -2.82 3.64 9.58
CA GLY A 108 -1.65 3.40 8.73
C GLY A 108 -1.77 4.12 7.39
N LEU A 109 -2.94 4.04 6.74
CA LEU A 109 -3.22 4.70 5.47
C LEU A 109 -3.21 6.24 5.59
N MET A 110 -3.72 6.78 6.70
CA MET A 110 -3.76 8.22 6.95
C MET A 110 -2.45 8.79 7.52
N ARG A 111 -1.50 7.93 7.92
CA ARG A 111 -0.24 8.40 8.50
C ARG A 111 0.55 9.15 7.42
N PRO A 112 1.04 10.36 7.71
CA PRO A 112 1.92 11.08 6.80
C PRO A 112 3.13 10.21 6.45
N PHE A 113 3.52 10.25 5.18
CA PHE A 113 4.66 9.51 4.70
C PHE A 113 5.95 10.02 5.35
N ASP A 114 6.73 9.12 5.97
CA ASP A 114 7.98 9.48 6.63
C ASP A 114 9.07 9.78 5.58
N PRO A 115 9.76 10.93 5.62
CA PRO A 115 10.88 11.22 4.73
C PRO A 115 11.96 10.13 4.74
N VAL A 116 12.17 9.43 5.86
CA VAL A 116 13.11 8.30 5.94
C VAL A 116 12.63 7.14 5.09
N LEU A 117 11.33 6.82 5.12
CA LEU A 117 10.74 5.78 4.28
C LEU A 117 10.86 6.13 2.80
N PHE A 118 10.73 7.42 2.44
CA PHE A 118 10.92 7.90 1.08
C PHE A 118 12.31 7.57 0.54
N ARG A 119 13.35 7.84 1.35
CA ARG A 119 14.72 7.45 0.99
C ARG A 119 14.88 5.94 0.87
N VAL A 120 14.34 5.17 1.80
CA VAL A 120 14.44 3.69 1.76
C VAL A 120 13.80 3.13 0.48
N LEU A 121 12.66 3.68 0.04
CA LEU A 121 12.06 3.27 -1.23
C LEU A 121 12.92 3.69 -2.43
N TRP A 122 13.52 4.88 -2.37
CA TRP A 122 14.41 5.37 -3.43
C TRP A 122 15.65 4.51 -3.61
N ASP A 123 16.28 4.10 -2.51
CA ASP A 123 17.50 3.29 -2.50
C ASP A 123 17.28 1.86 -3.06
N ARG A 124 16.02 1.44 -3.27
CA ARG A 124 15.68 0.13 -3.89
C ARG A 124 15.78 0.12 -5.41
N ASN A 125 16.42 1.11 -6.02
CA ASN A 125 16.63 1.19 -7.47
C ASN A 125 15.31 1.15 -8.27
N MET A 126 14.25 1.72 -7.71
CA MET A 126 13.00 1.96 -8.44
C MET A 126 13.16 3.20 -9.33
N PRO A 127 12.46 3.28 -10.48
CA PRO A 127 12.56 4.45 -11.34
C PRO A 127 12.14 5.74 -10.62
N ASP A 128 13.02 6.74 -10.61
CA ASP A 128 12.83 8.03 -9.96
C ASP A 128 11.48 8.68 -10.32
N GLN A 129 11.12 8.68 -11.61
CA GLN A 129 9.87 9.24 -12.10
C GLN A 129 8.65 8.54 -11.46
N PHE A 130 8.70 7.21 -11.34
CA PHE A 130 7.61 6.44 -10.77
C PHE A 130 7.39 6.80 -9.30
N LEU A 131 8.48 6.91 -8.52
CA LEU A 131 8.39 7.32 -7.12
C LEU A 131 7.87 8.74 -6.96
N LEU A 132 8.31 9.69 -7.81
CA LEU A 132 7.79 11.05 -7.79
C LEU A 132 6.29 11.09 -8.07
N TYR A 133 5.81 10.34 -9.06
CA TYR A 133 4.38 10.29 -9.37
C TYR A 133 3.53 9.62 -8.29
N LEU A 134 4.09 8.72 -7.50
CA LEU A 134 3.34 8.04 -6.43
C LEU A 134 3.37 8.80 -5.11
N LEU A 135 4.51 9.37 -4.75
CA LEU A 135 4.77 9.86 -3.39
C LEU A 135 4.71 11.38 -3.29
N VAL A 136 4.81 12.09 -4.41
CA VAL A 136 4.76 13.56 -4.43
C VAL A 136 3.41 14.02 -4.97
N SER A 137 2.66 14.72 -4.11
CA SER A 137 1.35 15.30 -4.48
C SER A 137 1.48 16.64 -5.20
N ARG A 138 2.53 17.41 -4.91
CA ARG A 138 2.81 18.70 -5.56
C ARG A 138 4.24 19.17 -5.36
N PHE A 139 4.72 20.00 -6.29
CA PHE A 139 5.86 20.88 -6.09
C PHE A 139 5.37 22.30 -5.76
N ASP A 140 5.96 22.93 -4.74
CA ASP A 140 5.57 24.25 -4.25
C ASP A 140 6.84 25.07 -3.95
N GLU A 141 6.94 26.27 -4.52
CA GLU A 141 8.06 27.20 -4.31
C GLU A 141 7.92 28.07 -3.05
N GLY A 142 6.83 27.88 -2.29
CA GLY A 142 6.58 28.60 -1.05
C GLY A 142 5.65 29.81 -1.23
N PRO A 143 5.60 30.73 -0.24
CA PRO A 143 4.66 31.85 -0.24
C PRO A 143 4.82 32.75 -1.48
N GLY A 144 3.75 32.89 -2.27
CA GLY A 144 3.75 33.68 -3.51
C GLY A 144 4.42 32.99 -4.72
N GLY A 145 4.93 31.77 -4.53
CA GLY A 145 5.56 30.98 -5.57
C GLY A 145 4.58 30.17 -6.42
N ARG A 146 5.12 29.50 -7.44
CA ARG A 146 4.33 28.62 -8.31
C ARG A 146 4.08 27.27 -7.65
N ARG A 147 3.02 26.61 -8.14
CA ARG A 147 2.64 25.26 -7.73
C ARG A 147 2.45 24.38 -8.95
N ALA A 148 2.91 23.14 -8.86
CA ALA A 148 2.66 22.09 -9.83
C ALA A 148 1.99 20.92 -9.09
N ILE A 149 0.72 20.66 -9.38
CA ILE A 149 -0.07 19.63 -8.71
C ILE A 149 0.03 18.33 -9.51
N ASN A 150 0.29 17.22 -8.83
CA ASN A 150 0.24 15.88 -9.44
C ASN A 150 -1.22 15.50 -9.68
N ASN A 151 -1.76 15.91 -10.82
CA ASN A 151 -3.11 15.57 -11.24
C ASN A 151 -3.07 14.90 -12.62
N PRO A 152 -3.43 13.60 -12.72
CA PRO A 152 -3.43 12.90 -13.99
C PRO A 152 -4.37 13.51 -15.03
N ALA A 153 -5.39 14.30 -14.62
CA ALA A 153 -6.31 14.97 -15.53
C ALA A 153 -5.63 16.03 -16.43
N TYR A 154 -4.45 16.52 -16.06
CA TYR A 154 -3.68 17.47 -16.88
C TYR A 154 -2.75 16.80 -17.89
N ARG A 155 -2.60 15.47 -17.85
CA ARG A 155 -1.70 14.75 -18.75
C ARG A 155 -2.30 14.65 -20.15
N ASN A 156 -1.52 15.11 -21.12
CA ASN A 156 -1.85 15.04 -22.53
C ASN A 156 -0.84 14.14 -23.26
N ASN A 157 -1.31 13.46 -24.31
CA ASN A 157 -0.44 12.69 -25.20
C ASN A 157 0.27 13.67 -26.15
N LEU A 158 1.41 14.19 -25.71
CA LEU A 158 2.27 15.08 -26.49
C LEU A 158 3.31 14.28 -27.28
N THR A 159 3.76 14.83 -28.40
CA THR A 159 4.91 14.29 -29.13
C THR A 159 6.20 14.47 -28.31
N PRO A 160 7.26 13.68 -28.58
CA PRO A 160 8.53 13.83 -27.86
C PRO A 160 9.14 15.24 -27.94
N ALA A 161 8.97 15.93 -29.07
CA ALA A 161 9.46 17.29 -29.27
C ALA A 161 8.70 18.31 -28.40
N GLU A 162 7.37 18.20 -28.34
CA GLU A 162 6.54 19.04 -27.47
C GLU A 162 6.85 18.77 -25.99
N GLN A 163 7.03 17.50 -25.63
CA GLN A 163 7.37 17.11 -24.26
C GLN A 163 8.75 17.64 -23.83
N ALA A 164 9.73 17.66 -24.73
CA ALA A 164 11.02 18.30 -24.48
C ALA A 164 10.87 19.81 -24.26
N GLY A 165 10.02 20.48 -25.04
CA GLY A 165 9.66 21.89 -24.85
C GLY A 165 9.03 22.15 -23.47
N CYS A 166 8.07 21.32 -23.05
CA CYS A 166 7.46 21.38 -21.72
C CYS A 166 8.51 21.18 -20.62
N THR A 167 9.39 20.19 -20.79
CA THR A 167 10.46 19.86 -19.81
C THR A 167 11.41 21.04 -19.61
N ALA A 168 11.77 21.75 -20.69
CA ALA A 168 12.62 22.94 -20.61
C ALA A 168 11.95 24.10 -19.84
N GLN A 169 10.61 24.17 -19.84
CA GLN A 169 9.86 25.19 -19.11
C GLN A 169 9.69 24.83 -17.62
N GLY A 170 9.67 23.55 -17.26
CA GLY A 170 9.58 23.09 -15.87
C GLY A 170 8.36 23.68 -15.14
N MET A 171 8.59 24.40 -14.04
CA MET A 171 7.54 25.10 -13.28
C MET A 171 6.81 26.20 -14.08
N ASN A 172 7.37 26.68 -15.19
CA ASN A 172 6.72 27.64 -16.09
C ASN A 172 5.84 27.00 -17.15
N ALA A 173 5.79 25.67 -17.24
CA ALA A 173 5.03 25.01 -18.28
C ALA A 173 3.54 25.40 -18.21
N GLU A 174 3.00 25.79 -19.36
CA GLU A 174 1.59 26.15 -19.57
C GLU A 174 0.86 25.07 -20.37
N PRO A 175 -0.48 24.95 -20.24
CA PRO A 175 -1.27 24.04 -21.05
C PRO A 175 -0.96 24.20 -22.55
N PRO A 176 -0.79 23.10 -23.31
CA PRO A 176 -1.19 21.73 -22.99
C PRO A 176 -0.20 20.93 -22.14
N CYS A 177 0.91 21.51 -21.69
CA CYS A 177 1.85 20.82 -20.81
C CYS A 177 1.24 20.53 -19.44
N ASP A 178 1.46 19.32 -18.92
CA ASP A 178 1.34 19.05 -17.49
C ASP A 178 2.59 19.59 -16.79
N ARG A 179 2.40 20.64 -15.97
CA ARG A 179 3.49 21.26 -15.22
C ARG A 179 4.17 20.30 -14.25
N PHE A 180 3.42 19.39 -13.63
CA PHE A 180 4.01 18.41 -12.72
C PHE A 180 4.91 17.45 -13.49
N GLN A 181 4.44 16.95 -14.65
CA GLN A 181 5.25 16.13 -15.54
C GLN A 181 6.50 16.86 -16.05
N ALA A 182 6.38 18.14 -16.44
CA ALA A 182 7.51 18.94 -16.87
C ALA A 182 8.62 18.99 -15.79
N VAL A 183 8.24 19.21 -14.53
CA VAL A 183 9.17 19.21 -13.40
C VAL A 183 9.78 17.82 -13.18
N VAL A 184 8.97 16.76 -13.16
CA VAL A 184 9.49 15.39 -12.98
C VAL A 184 10.52 15.03 -14.06
N ASN A 185 10.20 15.33 -15.32
CA ASN A 185 11.12 15.10 -16.44
C ASN A 185 12.40 15.92 -16.28
N GLN A 186 12.30 17.18 -15.85
CA GLN A 186 13.45 18.04 -15.63
C GLN A 186 14.36 17.53 -14.51
N LEU A 187 13.77 17.07 -13.39
CA LEU A 187 14.50 16.53 -12.25
C LEU A 187 15.26 15.24 -12.58
N THR A 188 14.75 14.47 -13.55
CA THR A 188 15.29 13.14 -13.91
C THR A 188 16.08 13.14 -15.22
N ALA A 189 16.25 14.29 -15.87
CA ALA A 189 16.89 14.40 -17.18
C ALA A 189 18.40 14.10 -17.15
N ASN A 190 19.08 14.46 -16.06
CA ASN A 190 20.55 14.48 -15.99
C ASN A 190 21.14 13.32 -15.17
N GLY A 191 20.33 12.33 -14.79
CA GLY A 191 20.76 11.19 -13.98
C GLY A 191 19.94 11.03 -12.70
N PRO A 192 20.37 10.12 -11.82
CA PRO A 192 19.62 9.76 -10.63
C PRO A 192 19.58 10.93 -9.64
N ILE A 193 18.43 11.11 -9.01
CA ILE A 193 18.26 12.08 -7.94
C ILE A 193 18.96 11.56 -6.68
N LEU A 194 19.75 12.43 -6.05
CA LEU A 194 20.46 12.12 -4.83
C LEU A 194 19.80 12.78 -3.62
N PHE A 195 19.85 12.12 -2.47
CA PHE A 195 19.30 12.66 -1.23
C PHE A 195 20.42 12.93 -0.24
N ASN A 196 20.43 14.13 0.32
CA ASN A 196 21.31 14.49 1.41
C ASN A 196 20.47 14.87 2.63
N GLY A 197 20.65 14.10 3.71
CA GLY A 197 20.05 14.42 5.00
C GLY A 197 20.86 15.51 5.68
N TYR A 198 20.17 16.48 6.28
CA TYR A 198 20.79 17.46 7.14
C TYR A 198 19.82 17.85 8.25
N THR A 199 20.36 18.19 9.40
CA THR A 199 19.55 18.63 10.54
C THR A 199 19.50 20.16 10.52
N ARG A 200 18.33 20.72 10.22
CA ARG A 200 18.11 22.16 10.30
C ARG A 200 17.71 22.53 11.72
N ILE A 201 18.25 23.65 12.19
CA ILE A 201 17.89 24.19 13.50
C ILE A 201 16.84 25.27 13.28
N VAL A 202 15.61 25.00 13.70
CA VAL A 202 14.46 25.87 13.46
C VAL A 202 14.06 26.56 14.77
N PRO A 203 13.86 27.89 14.76
CA PRO A 203 13.40 28.60 15.94
C PRO A 203 11.99 28.16 16.35
N ILE A 204 11.79 27.96 17.65
CA ILE A 204 10.48 27.72 18.26
C ILE A 204 10.10 28.94 19.09
N GLY A 205 8.98 29.54 18.74
CA GLY A 205 8.36 30.59 19.53
C GLY A 205 9.11 31.93 19.50
N PRO A 206 8.69 32.88 20.36
CA PRO A 206 9.27 34.21 20.43
C PRO A 206 10.68 34.20 21.04
N ARG A 207 11.41 35.32 20.91
CA ARG A 207 12.66 35.51 21.66
C ARG A 207 12.34 35.68 23.15
N LEU A 208 13.18 35.10 23.99
CA LEU A 208 13.08 35.08 25.43
C LEU A 208 14.12 36.01 26.04
N THR A 209 13.72 36.71 27.09
CA THR A 209 14.64 37.46 27.95
C THR A 209 15.41 36.50 28.87
N GLN A 210 16.50 36.97 29.48
CA GLN A 210 17.29 36.17 30.43
C GLN A 210 16.48 35.58 31.61
N PRO A 211 15.55 36.30 32.27
CA PRO A 211 14.73 35.70 33.33
C PRO A 211 13.75 34.64 32.79
N GLN A 212 13.22 34.82 31.58
CA GLN A 212 12.33 33.83 30.94
C GLN A 212 13.09 32.58 30.52
N ALA A 213 14.34 32.73 30.07
CA ALA A 213 15.25 31.64 29.73
C ALA A 213 15.57 30.71 30.92
N ALA A 214 15.55 31.25 32.14
CA ALA A 214 15.79 30.52 33.38
C ALA A 214 14.51 29.97 34.04
N ALA A 215 13.34 30.21 33.45
CA ALA A 215 12.06 29.78 34.04
C ALA A 215 11.97 28.24 34.09
N PRO A 216 11.47 27.64 35.19
CA PRO A 216 11.39 26.18 35.35
C PRO A 216 10.61 25.48 34.24
N GLU A 217 9.55 26.12 33.75
CA GLU A 217 8.71 25.60 32.66
C GLU A 217 9.50 25.47 31.34
N LEU A 218 10.39 26.42 31.07
CA LEU A 218 11.22 26.39 29.88
C LEU A 218 12.33 25.33 29.97
N LEU A 219 12.88 25.16 31.17
CA LEU A 219 13.84 24.08 31.46
C LEU A 219 13.20 22.69 31.34
N ALA A 220 11.90 22.57 31.61
CA ALA A 220 11.15 21.35 31.34
C ALA A 220 11.03 21.07 29.84
N ALA A 221 10.78 22.10 29.01
CA ALA A 221 10.75 21.95 27.54
C ALA A 221 12.12 21.52 26.95
N LEU A 222 13.24 21.87 27.59
CA LEU A 222 14.58 21.39 27.18
C LEU A 222 14.81 19.90 27.43
N ARG A 223 13.93 19.22 28.17
CA ARG A 223 13.99 17.77 28.32
C ARG A 223 13.45 17.03 27.09
N GLU A 224 12.71 17.72 26.21
CA GLU A 224 12.28 17.14 24.95
C GLU A 224 13.50 16.91 24.02
N PRO A 225 13.62 15.73 23.41
CA PRO A 225 14.73 15.44 22.52
C PRO A 225 14.72 16.38 21.31
N GLY A 226 15.90 16.90 20.96
CA GLY A 226 16.08 17.79 19.83
C GLY A 226 15.76 19.27 20.10
N ILE A 227 15.34 19.65 21.31
CA ILE A 227 15.18 21.07 21.69
C ILE A 227 16.43 21.56 22.40
N SER A 228 16.90 22.75 22.01
CA SER A 228 18.02 23.43 22.65
C SER A 228 17.69 24.91 22.86
N LEU A 229 18.20 25.50 23.93
CA LEU A 229 18.16 26.96 24.13
C LEU A 229 19.46 27.54 23.57
N ARG A 230 19.37 28.53 22.69
CA ARG A 230 20.54 29.21 22.11
C ARG A 230 20.43 30.71 22.24
N ALA A 231 21.57 31.38 22.32
CA ALA A 231 21.62 32.84 22.21
C ALA A 231 21.18 33.26 20.79
N ASP A 232 20.28 34.23 20.71
CA ASP A 232 19.74 34.77 19.46
C ASP A 232 19.60 36.30 19.58
N GLY A 233 20.68 37.00 19.23
CA GLY A 233 20.80 38.45 19.39
C GLY A 233 20.87 38.86 20.87
N PRO A 234 20.04 39.81 21.33
CA PRO A 234 20.05 40.29 22.71
C PRO A 234 19.37 39.35 23.72
N GLY A 235 18.86 38.20 23.28
CA GLY A 235 18.12 37.26 24.12
C GLY A 235 18.41 35.82 23.77
N TYR A 236 17.54 34.93 24.23
CA TYR A 236 17.61 33.49 23.98
C TYR A 236 16.43 33.04 23.15
N ARG A 237 16.58 31.93 22.44
CA ARG A 237 15.47 31.33 21.69
C ARG A 237 15.57 29.82 21.74
N LEU A 238 14.41 29.18 21.88
CA LEU A 238 14.30 27.75 21.74
C LEU A 238 14.49 27.38 20.27
N MET A 239 15.26 26.34 20.05
CA MET A 239 15.70 25.89 18.75
C MET A 239 15.48 24.38 18.69
N ARG A 240 14.75 23.91 17.68
CA ARG A 240 14.54 22.48 17.46
C ARG A 240 15.35 21.99 16.27
N ALA A 241 16.08 20.90 16.49
CA ALA A 241 16.64 20.09 15.43
C ALA A 241 15.50 19.41 14.67
N VAL A 242 15.37 19.74 13.39
CA VAL A 242 14.42 19.12 12.46
C VAL A 242 15.25 18.47 11.37
N ASP A 243 15.17 17.15 11.27
CA ASP A 243 15.80 16.44 10.16
C ASP A 243 15.07 16.78 8.87
N GLN A 244 15.85 17.21 7.89
CA GLN A 244 15.39 17.58 6.57
C GLN A 244 16.18 16.81 5.53
N MET A 245 15.54 16.62 4.38
CA MET A 245 16.14 15.98 3.23
C MET A 245 16.22 17.02 2.12
N VAL A 246 17.43 17.27 1.62
CA VAL A 246 17.62 17.99 0.36
C VAL A 246 17.66 16.99 -0.77
N ILE A 247 17.00 17.36 -1.86
CA ILE A 247 17.08 16.71 -3.15
C ILE A 247 18.20 17.37 -3.93
N CYS A 248 19.22 16.59 -4.29
CA CYS A 248 20.32 17.00 -5.14
C CYS A 248 20.08 16.46 -6.54
N ILE A 249 19.95 17.37 -7.49
CA ILE A 249 19.71 17.05 -8.89
C ILE A 249 21.04 17.19 -9.62
N PRO A 250 21.49 16.18 -10.37
CA PRO A 250 22.68 16.33 -11.19
C PRO A 250 22.48 17.48 -12.19
N GLY A 251 23.48 18.37 -12.25
CA GLY A 251 23.53 19.40 -13.27
C GLY A 251 23.75 18.78 -14.65
N PRO A 252 23.48 19.52 -15.74
CA PRO A 252 23.91 19.08 -17.05
C PRO A 252 25.45 18.90 -17.04
N PRO A 253 26.00 17.97 -17.83
CA PRO A 253 27.42 17.64 -17.81
C PRO A 253 28.35 18.85 -18.08
N ASP A 254 27.82 19.93 -18.65
CA ASP A 254 28.55 21.15 -19.02
C ASP A 254 28.18 22.39 -18.17
N ALA A 255 27.50 22.23 -17.01
CA ALA A 255 27.30 23.33 -16.08
C ALA A 255 28.60 23.64 -15.31
N PRO A 256 29.04 24.92 -15.24
CA PRO A 256 30.27 25.32 -14.55
C PRO A 256 30.23 25.10 -13.03
#